data_AF-A0A5E9BA74-F1
#
_entry.id   AF-A0A5E9BA74-F1
#
_cell.length_a   1.000
_cell.length_b   1.000
_cell.length_c   1.000
_cell.angle_alpha   90.00
_cell.angle_beta   90.00
_cell.angle_gamma   90.00
#
_symmetry.space_group_name_H-M   'P 1'
#
loop_
_entity.id
_entity.type
_entity.pdbx_description
1 polymer ?
#
loop_
_entity_poly.entity_id
_entity_poly.type
_entity_poly.pdbx_seq_one_letter_code
_entity_poly.pdbx_strand_id
1 'polypeptide(L)'
;MGKDVVLSGISVPMDAPAPDPRSGDELAWLSGDGPTYTTARAYQALSRRYERMTPVVAANLDALRAHPTAMALLEEMHNEGLLDWQIYQVIYNFALQQSIEAEAGYHAMANGSPEITRRLVKEFENGKTPAINLNNFNRETVESVRWVSLFAALPAWQLSNHRSTPDMEATRRFLAVRYHHFEDDIDHPSLFDWPPVLGRRILEPPAA
;
A
#
# COMPACT_ATOMS: atom_id res chain seq x y z
N MET A 1 39.24 45.39 28.84
CA MET A 1 39.36 44.37 29.91
C MET A 1 38.19 43.41 29.74
N GLY A 2 38.37 42.39 28.90
CA GLY A 2 37.33 41.40 28.56
C GLY A 2 37.25 40.33 29.65
N LYS A 3 36.04 39.92 30.01
CA LYS A 3 35.81 38.74 30.84
C LYS A 3 35.57 37.56 29.92
N ASP A 4 36.58 36.69 29.81
CA ASP A 4 36.43 35.38 29.20
C ASP A 4 35.53 34.52 30.08
N VAL A 5 34.42 34.05 29.51
CA VAL A 5 33.57 33.04 30.15
C VAL A 5 34.19 31.68 29.83
N VAL A 6 34.73 31.04 30.86
CA VAL A 6 35.23 29.66 30.78
C VAL A 6 34.02 28.74 30.70
N LEU A 7 33.78 28.13 29.54
CA LEU A 7 32.86 27.01 29.40
C LEU A 7 33.53 25.76 30.00
N SER A 8 33.40 25.59 31.32
CA SER A 8 33.78 24.36 31.99
C SER A 8 32.91 23.22 31.47
N GLY A 9 33.56 22.15 31.02
CA GLY A 9 32.96 21.01 30.35
C GLY A 9 31.78 20.41 31.10
N ILE A 10 30.62 20.40 30.44
CA ILE A 10 29.51 19.54 30.79
C ILE A 10 29.89 18.15 30.29
N SER A 11 30.45 17.29 31.15
CA SER A 11 30.47 15.86 30.85
C SER A 11 29.08 15.31 31.13
N VAL A 12 28.29 15.10 30.08
CA VAL A 12 27.04 14.34 30.22
C VAL A 12 27.44 12.92 30.62
N PRO A 13 26.95 12.39 31.77
CA PRO A 13 27.24 11.01 32.15
C PRO A 13 26.80 10.09 31.01
N MET A 14 27.67 9.15 30.63
CA MET A 14 27.42 8.25 29.49
C MET A 14 26.18 7.36 29.71
N ASP A 15 25.71 7.24 30.96
CA ASP A 15 24.53 6.50 31.40
C ASP A 15 23.36 7.40 31.82
N ALA A 16 23.42 8.72 31.58
CA ALA A 16 22.27 9.59 31.85
C ALA A 16 21.14 9.25 30.86
N PRO A 17 19.90 9.02 31.33
CA PRO A 17 18.78 8.83 30.43
C PRO A 17 18.66 10.05 29.52
N ALA A 18 18.40 9.81 28.23
CA ALA A 18 18.17 10.88 27.28
C ALA A 18 17.06 11.81 27.84
N PRO A 19 17.25 13.14 27.80
CA PRO A 19 16.23 14.05 28.29
C PRO A 19 14.93 13.84 27.50
N ASP A 20 13.80 13.83 28.21
CA ASP A 20 12.49 13.69 27.58
C ASP A 20 12.26 14.90 26.63
N PRO A 21 12.10 14.68 25.32
CA PRO A 21 11.93 15.78 24.38
C PRO A 21 10.65 16.56 24.70
N ARG A 22 10.79 17.86 24.95
CA ARG A 22 9.63 18.76 25.12
C ARG A 22 8.96 18.94 23.75
N SER A 23 7.76 18.38 23.58
CA SER A 23 6.92 18.63 22.41
C SER A 23 6.07 19.88 22.63
N GLY A 24 6.12 20.83 21.69
CA GLY A 24 5.17 21.95 21.63
C GLY A 24 3.85 21.51 20.99
N ASP A 25 2.81 22.32 21.15
CA ASP A 25 1.48 22.06 20.56
C ASP A 25 1.54 22.05 19.02
N GLU A 26 2.47 22.80 18.42
CA GLU A 26 2.67 22.86 16.97
C GLU A 26 3.22 21.55 16.38
N LEU A 27 3.77 20.67 17.23
CA LEU A 27 4.26 19.34 16.84
C LEU A 27 3.22 18.24 17.08
N ALA A 28 2.01 18.59 17.53
CA ALA A 28 0.94 17.63 17.72
C ALA A 28 0.57 16.91 16.41
N TRP A 29 0.15 15.65 16.53
CA TRP A 29 -0.28 14.86 15.37
C TRP A 29 -1.53 15.48 14.74
N LEU A 30 -1.43 15.82 13.47
CA LEU A 30 -2.56 16.35 12.70
C LEU A 30 -3.46 15.19 12.25
N SER A 31 -4.63 15.05 12.88
CA SER A 31 -5.57 13.92 12.67
C SER A 31 -6.65 14.14 11.60
N GLY A 32 -6.76 15.32 11.01
CA GLY A 32 -7.75 15.59 9.94
C GLY A 32 -7.29 15.13 8.56
N ASP A 33 -8.13 15.33 7.55
CA ASP A 33 -7.81 14.94 6.16
C ASP A 33 -6.50 15.56 5.66
N GLY A 34 -5.77 14.80 4.84
CA GLY A 34 -4.60 15.27 4.11
C GLY A 34 -4.94 16.47 3.22
N PRO A 35 -3.99 17.40 3.00
CA PRO A 35 -4.25 18.61 2.20
C PRO A 35 -4.64 18.32 0.75
N THR A 36 -4.33 17.12 0.26
CA THR A 36 -4.62 16.66 -1.11
C THR A 36 -5.75 15.64 -1.17
N TYR A 37 -6.38 15.32 -0.05
CA TYR A 37 -7.52 14.40 0.03
C TYR A 37 -8.81 15.13 -0.38
N THR A 38 -9.55 14.54 -1.31
CA THR A 38 -10.94 14.87 -1.61
C THR A 38 -11.68 13.59 -2.00
N THR A 39 -12.98 13.52 -1.76
CA THR A 39 -13.81 12.37 -2.17
C THR A 39 -13.76 12.13 -3.68
N ALA A 40 -13.74 13.19 -4.50
CA ALA A 40 -13.60 13.08 -5.95
C ALA A 40 -12.27 12.45 -6.37
N ARG A 41 -11.16 12.81 -5.72
CA ARG A 41 -9.86 12.19 -5.97
C ARG A 41 -9.80 10.75 -5.45
N ALA A 42 -10.39 10.48 -4.29
CA ALA A 42 -10.51 9.13 -3.74
C ALA A 42 -11.27 8.21 -4.71
N TYR A 43 -12.42 8.68 -5.21
CA TYR A 43 -13.20 7.97 -6.24
C TYR A 43 -12.33 7.69 -7.47
N GLN A 44 -11.69 8.70 -8.05
CA GLN A 44 -10.83 8.52 -9.23
C GLN A 44 -9.69 7.53 -8.99
N ALA A 45 -9.06 7.57 -7.82
CA ALA A 45 -7.98 6.66 -7.47
C ALA A 45 -8.48 5.21 -7.30
N LEU A 46 -9.66 5.03 -6.71
CA LEU A 46 -10.32 3.72 -6.54
C LEU A 46 -10.83 3.17 -7.87
N SER A 47 -11.46 3.98 -8.73
CA SER A 47 -11.92 3.57 -10.06
C SER A 47 -10.75 3.04 -10.90
N ARG A 48 -9.66 3.82 -11.02
CA ARG A 48 -8.46 3.38 -11.75
C ARG A 48 -7.85 2.09 -11.19
N ARG A 49 -7.93 1.92 -9.87
CA ARG A 49 -7.45 0.72 -9.19
C ARG A 49 -8.30 -0.49 -9.57
N TYR A 50 -9.62 -0.40 -9.49
CA TYR A 50 -10.51 -1.48 -9.92
C TYR A 50 -10.38 -1.76 -11.41
N GLU A 51 -10.36 -0.74 -12.27
CA GLU A 51 -10.15 -0.86 -13.72
C GLU A 51 -8.88 -1.65 -14.05
N ARG A 52 -7.77 -1.37 -13.36
CA ARG A 52 -6.48 -2.03 -13.60
C ARG A 52 -6.42 -3.46 -13.06
N MET A 53 -6.98 -3.70 -11.87
CA MET A 53 -6.76 -4.96 -11.15
C MET A 53 -7.82 -6.02 -11.47
N THR A 54 -9.07 -5.62 -11.70
CA THR A 54 -10.19 -6.54 -11.95
C THR A 54 -9.91 -7.49 -13.12
N PRO A 55 -9.36 -7.06 -14.28
CA PRO A 55 -9.06 -7.99 -15.38
C PRO A 55 -8.05 -9.08 -15.00
N VAL A 56 -7.02 -8.73 -14.23
CA VAL A 56 -5.97 -9.68 -13.79
C VAL A 56 -6.55 -10.70 -12.82
N VAL A 57 -7.37 -10.25 -11.87
CA VAL A 57 -8.02 -11.13 -10.89
C VAL A 57 -9.03 -12.04 -11.59
N ALA A 58 -9.87 -11.48 -12.45
CA ALA A 58 -10.88 -12.24 -13.20
C ALA A 58 -10.24 -13.32 -14.09
N ALA A 59 -9.13 -13.02 -14.77
CA ALA A 59 -8.40 -13.98 -15.60
C ALA A 59 -7.79 -15.16 -14.82
N ASN A 60 -7.58 -14.99 -13.51
CA ASN A 60 -6.98 -16.02 -12.64
C ASN A 60 -7.98 -16.61 -11.63
N LEU A 61 -9.27 -16.26 -11.73
CA LEU A 61 -10.29 -16.63 -10.74
C LEU A 61 -10.47 -18.14 -10.61
N ASP A 62 -10.49 -18.88 -11.73
CA ASP A 62 -10.63 -20.34 -11.70
C ASP A 62 -9.42 -21.02 -11.04
N ALA A 63 -8.21 -20.53 -11.32
CA ALA A 63 -6.99 -21.04 -10.69
C ALA A 63 -6.98 -20.78 -9.18
N LEU A 64 -7.42 -19.59 -8.75
CA LEU A 64 -7.58 -19.25 -7.34
C LEU A 64 -8.59 -20.19 -6.66
N ARG A 65 -9.80 -20.33 -7.23
CA ARG A 65 -10.86 -21.21 -6.71
C ARG A 65 -10.44 -22.67 -6.63
N ALA A 66 -9.63 -23.14 -7.59
CA ALA A 66 -9.11 -24.49 -7.60
C ALA A 66 -7.96 -24.74 -6.58
N HIS A 67 -7.47 -23.71 -5.90
CA HIS A 67 -6.35 -23.79 -4.97
C HIS A 67 -6.80 -23.50 -3.52
N PRO A 68 -7.14 -24.54 -2.72
CA PRO A 68 -7.79 -24.37 -1.41
C PRO A 68 -7.03 -23.48 -0.43
N THR A 69 -5.70 -23.60 -0.38
CA THR A 69 -4.87 -22.78 0.51
C THR A 69 -4.91 -21.31 0.13
N ALA A 70 -5.03 -21.00 -1.17
CA ALA A 70 -5.10 -19.61 -1.62
C ALA A 70 -6.47 -19.01 -1.28
N MET A 71 -7.55 -19.74 -1.57
CA MET A 71 -8.91 -19.32 -1.19
C MET A 71 -9.04 -19.10 0.31
N ALA A 72 -8.52 -20.01 1.14
CA ALA A 72 -8.57 -19.86 2.60
C ALA A 72 -7.88 -18.57 3.08
N LEU A 73 -6.75 -18.20 2.48
CA LEU A 73 -6.07 -16.94 2.80
C LEU A 73 -6.85 -15.71 2.35
N LEU A 74 -7.46 -15.74 1.16
CA LEU A 74 -8.28 -14.63 0.68
C LEU A 74 -9.56 -14.46 1.50
N GLU A 75 -10.19 -15.56 1.90
CA GLU A 75 -11.34 -15.56 2.81
C GLU A 75 -10.95 -15.05 4.21
N GLU A 76 -9.78 -15.43 4.73
CA GLU A 76 -9.29 -14.88 6.00
C GLU A 76 -9.08 -13.36 5.91
N MET A 77 -8.45 -12.88 4.85
CA MET A 77 -8.30 -11.44 4.58
C MET A 77 -9.65 -10.72 4.54
N HIS A 78 -10.64 -11.29 3.85
CA HIS A 78 -11.99 -10.75 3.81
C HIS A 78 -12.64 -10.70 5.20
N ASN A 79 -12.53 -11.80 5.97
CA ASN A 79 -13.06 -11.90 7.33
C ASN A 79 -12.37 -10.95 8.33
N GLU A 80 -11.10 -10.61 8.08
CA GLU A 80 -10.37 -9.55 8.81
C GLU A 80 -10.84 -8.13 8.46
N GLY A 81 -11.77 -7.99 7.51
CA GLY A 81 -12.35 -6.72 7.11
C GLY A 81 -11.57 -6.01 6.00
N LEU A 82 -10.79 -6.72 5.20
CA LEU A 82 -10.17 -6.12 4.02
C LEU A 82 -11.22 -5.90 2.92
N LEU A 83 -11.20 -4.69 2.34
CA LEU A 83 -11.99 -4.31 1.18
C LEU A 83 -11.54 -5.09 -0.06
N ASP A 84 -12.46 -5.32 -1.00
CA ASP A 84 -12.19 -6.12 -2.21
C ASP A 84 -11.01 -5.56 -3.00
N TRP A 85 -10.86 -4.24 -3.16
CA TRP A 85 -9.68 -3.69 -3.84
C TRP A 85 -8.35 -4.02 -3.15
N GLN A 86 -8.33 -4.20 -1.83
CA GLN A 86 -7.12 -4.57 -1.08
C GLN A 86 -6.75 -6.02 -1.38
N ILE A 87 -7.74 -6.90 -1.41
CA ILE A 87 -7.60 -8.30 -1.80
C ILE A 87 -7.13 -8.40 -3.26
N TYR A 88 -7.76 -7.65 -4.17
CA TYR A 88 -7.41 -7.62 -5.59
C TYR A 88 -5.99 -7.08 -5.79
N GLN A 89 -5.57 -6.10 -4.99
CA GLN A 89 -4.21 -5.57 -5.05
C GLN A 89 -3.17 -6.60 -4.65
N VAL A 90 -3.43 -7.43 -3.64
CA VAL A 90 -2.55 -8.54 -3.24
C VAL A 90 -2.35 -9.51 -4.41
N ILE A 91 -3.46 -9.93 -5.03
CA ILE A 91 -3.42 -10.86 -6.18
C ILE A 91 -2.66 -10.23 -7.37
N TYR A 92 -3.00 -8.97 -7.70
CA TYR A 92 -2.36 -8.22 -8.78
C TYR A 92 -0.84 -8.10 -8.58
N ASN A 93 -0.41 -7.70 -7.38
CA ASN A 93 1.01 -7.52 -7.09
C ASN A 93 1.77 -8.84 -7.02
N PHE A 94 1.13 -9.92 -6.55
CA PHE A 94 1.72 -11.25 -6.60
C PHE A 94 1.93 -11.73 -8.05
N ALA A 95 0.97 -11.50 -8.94
CA ALA A 95 1.12 -11.79 -10.37
C ALA A 95 2.24 -10.96 -11.02
N LEU A 96 2.28 -9.67 -10.70
CA LEU A 96 3.32 -8.76 -11.18
C LEU A 96 4.71 -9.18 -10.68
N GLN A 97 4.82 -9.60 -9.42
CA GLN A 97 6.05 -10.11 -8.83
C GLN A 97 6.58 -11.32 -9.59
N GLN A 98 5.74 -12.34 -9.81
CA GLN A 98 6.16 -13.52 -10.56
C GLN A 98 6.60 -13.19 -11.98
N SER A 99 5.94 -12.22 -12.62
CA SER A 99 6.30 -11.79 -13.97
C SER A 99 7.68 -11.12 -14.00
N ILE A 100 7.98 -10.29 -13.00
CA ILE A 100 9.31 -9.68 -12.84
C ILE A 100 10.36 -10.76 -12.57
N GLU A 101 10.08 -11.69 -11.66
CA GLU A 101 10.99 -12.78 -11.31
C GLU A 101 11.25 -13.73 -12.48
N ALA A 102 10.25 -14.00 -13.31
CA ALA A 102 10.39 -14.83 -14.51
C ALA A 102 11.30 -14.19 -15.57
N GLU A 103 11.29 -12.86 -15.69
CA GLU A 103 12.10 -12.16 -16.70
C GLU A 103 13.50 -11.77 -16.23
N ALA A 104 13.66 -11.41 -14.96
CA ALA A 104 14.90 -10.83 -14.44
C ALA A 104 15.47 -11.55 -13.21
N GLY A 105 14.81 -12.64 -12.78
CA GLY A 105 15.21 -13.44 -11.64
C GLY A 105 14.75 -12.88 -10.29
N TYR A 106 14.91 -13.70 -9.24
CA TYR A 106 14.44 -13.41 -7.88
C TYR A 106 14.92 -12.09 -7.27
N HIS A 107 16.08 -11.58 -7.69
CA HIS A 107 16.65 -10.33 -7.15
C HIS A 107 16.24 -9.07 -7.92
N ALA A 108 15.49 -9.18 -9.02
CA ALA A 108 15.19 -8.05 -9.89
C ALA A 108 14.29 -6.99 -9.26
N MET A 109 13.37 -7.40 -8.38
CA MET A 109 12.56 -6.45 -7.61
C MET A 109 13.39 -5.70 -6.57
N ALA A 110 14.28 -6.40 -5.87
CA ALA A 110 15.19 -5.81 -4.87
C ALA A 110 16.24 -4.88 -5.50
N ASN A 111 16.72 -5.24 -6.70
CA ASN A 111 17.72 -4.46 -7.43
C ASN A 111 17.12 -3.32 -8.26
N GLY A 112 15.79 -3.15 -8.22
CA GLY A 112 15.10 -2.09 -8.93
C GLY A 112 15.30 -2.18 -10.44
N SER A 113 14.47 -2.98 -11.11
CA SER A 113 14.29 -2.88 -12.57
C SER A 113 13.03 -2.06 -12.94
N PRO A 114 13.03 -0.71 -12.79
CA PRO A 114 11.89 0.15 -13.12
C PRO A 114 11.35 -0.05 -14.53
N GLU A 115 12.23 -0.29 -15.50
CA GLU A 115 11.87 -0.43 -16.91
C GLU A 115 11.03 -1.68 -17.14
N ILE A 116 11.45 -2.81 -16.56
CA ILE A 116 10.74 -4.08 -16.60
C ILE A 116 9.40 -3.95 -15.90
N THR A 117 9.41 -3.41 -14.68
CA THR A 117 8.18 -3.20 -13.90
C THR A 117 7.18 -2.34 -14.67
N ARG A 118 7.63 -1.21 -15.23
CA ARG A 118 6.79 -0.30 -16.02
C ARG A 118 6.24 -0.97 -17.28
N ARG A 119 7.04 -1.79 -17.97
CA ARG A 119 6.59 -2.54 -19.14
C ARG A 119 5.52 -3.56 -18.76
N LEU A 120 5.76 -4.38 -17.74
CA LEU A 120 4.82 -5.41 -17.29
C LEU A 120 3.50 -4.81 -16.80
N VAL A 121 3.54 -3.71 -16.05
CA VAL A 121 2.33 -2.97 -15.66
C VAL A 121 1.51 -2.56 -16.89
N LYS A 122 2.16 -2.00 -17.92
CA LYS A 122 1.50 -1.66 -19.18
C LYS A 122 0.96 -2.89 -19.91
N GLU A 123 1.64 -4.03 -19.85
CA GLU A 123 1.16 -5.26 -20.46
C GLU A 123 -0.11 -5.76 -19.76
N PHE A 124 -0.15 -5.72 -18.42
CA PHE A 124 -1.34 -6.06 -17.63
C PHE A 124 -2.51 -5.12 -17.95
N GLU A 125 -2.24 -3.80 -18.02
CA GLU A 125 -3.23 -2.78 -18.41
C GLU A 125 -3.78 -3.00 -19.83
N ASN A 126 -2.99 -3.60 -20.72
CA ASN A 126 -3.41 -3.99 -22.08
C ASN A 126 -4.04 -5.39 -22.14
N GLY A 127 -4.40 -5.98 -21.00
CA GLY A 127 -5.07 -7.28 -20.92
C GLY A 127 -4.16 -8.49 -21.10
N LYS A 128 -2.83 -8.32 -21.14
CA LYS A 128 -1.89 -9.45 -21.11
C LYS A 128 -1.71 -9.92 -19.67
N THR A 129 -2.68 -10.69 -19.21
CA THR A 129 -2.72 -11.21 -17.85
C THR A 129 -1.99 -12.55 -17.79
N PRO A 130 -0.84 -12.66 -17.10
CA PRO A 130 -0.13 -13.93 -16.96
C PRO A 130 -0.91 -14.88 -16.05
N ALA A 131 -0.74 -16.18 -16.28
CA ALA A 131 -1.21 -17.20 -15.36
C ALA A 131 -0.39 -17.15 -14.07
N ILE A 132 -1.07 -17.10 -12.92
CA ILE A 132 -0.43 -17.05 -11.61
C ILE A 132 -0.07 -18.48 -11.17
N ASN A 133 1.16 -18.69 -10.71
CA ASN A 133 1.53 -19.91 -9.99
C ASN A 133 1.27 -19.72 -8.49
N LEU A 134 0.31 -20.45 -7.92
CA LEU A 134 -0.13 -20.28 -6.53
C LEU A 134 0.71 -21.08 -5.50
N ASN A 135 1.72 -21.84 -5.93
CA ASN A 135 2.52 -22.67 -5.02
C ASN A 135 3.21 -21.86 -3.90
N ASN A 136 3.54 -20.60 -4.18
CA ASN A 136 4.18 -19.69 -3.21
C ASN A 136 3.20 -18.61 -2.70
N PHE A 137 1.90 -18.76 -2.92
CA PHE A 137 0.89 -17.86 -2.40
C PHE A 137 0.58 -18.23 -0.95
N ASN A 138 1.24 -17.54 -0.01
CA ASN A 138 1.16 -17.79 1.41
C ASN A 138 1.16 -16.46 2.20
N ARG A 139 1.01 -16.53 3.52
CA ARG A 139 0.92 -15.32 4.36
C ARG A 139 2.14 -14.41 4.25
N GLU A 140 3.35 -14.98 4.15
CA GLU A 140 4.59 -14.20 4.07
C GLU A 140 4.65 -13.39 2.76
N THR A 141 4.29 -14.01 1.64
CA THR A 141 4.20 -13.32 0.35
C THR A 141 3.08 -12.28 0.35
N VAL A 142 1.92 -12.58 0.93
CA VAL A 142 0.80 -11.63 1.07
C VAL A 142 1.23 -10.39 1.86
N GLU A 143 1.85 -10.56 3.03
CA GLU A 143 2.31 -9.43 3.84
C GLU A 143 3.37 -8.59 3.12
N SER A 144 4.32 -9.25 2.44
CA SER A 144 5.34 -8.56 1.64
C SER A 144 4.75 -7.68 0.54
N VAL A 145 3.76 -8.18 -0.21
CA VAL A 145 3.12 -7.39 -1.28
C VAL A 145 2.23 -6.26 -0.73
N ARG A 146 1.61 -6.44 0.44
CA ARG A 146 0.84 -5.38 1.12
C ARG A 146 1.74 -4.19 1.46
N TRP A 147 2.96 -4.45 1.92
CA TRP A 147 3.93 -3.40 2.25
C TRP A 147 4.36 -2.57 1.04
N VAL A 148 4.70 -3.23 -0.07
CA VAL A 148 5.04 -2.55 -1.34
C VAL A 148 3.87 -1.69 -1.85
N SER A 149 2.65 -2.17 -1.66
CA SER A 149 1.42 -1.49 -2.07
C SER A 149 1.20 -0.12 -1.42
N LEU A 150 1.65 0.05 -0.16
CA LEU A 150 1.47 1.31 0.57
C LEU A 150 2.19 2.47 -0.11
N PHE A 151 3.45 2.26 -0.52
CA PHE A 151 4.23 3.32 -1.18
C PHE A 151 3.74 3.58 -2.60
N ALA A 152 3.25 2.54 -3.28
CA ALA A 152 2.64 2.71 -4.61
C ALA A 152 1.37 3.58 -4.58
N ALA A 153 0.73 3.75 -3.42
CA ALA A 153 -0.45 4.62 -3.25
C ALA A 153 -0.08 6.11 -3.10
N LEU A 154 1.14 6.44 -2.66
CA LEU A 154 1.55 7.82 -2.39
C LEU A 154 1.38 8.78 -3.59
N PRO A 155 1.76 8.42 -4.83
CA PRO A 155 1.63 9.33 -5.97
C PRO A 155 0.20 9.75 -6.28
N ALA A 156 -0.80 8.91 -5.97
CA ALA A 156 -2.22 9.25 -6.16
C ALA A 156 -2.63 10.48 -5.31
N TRP A 157 -1.90 10.71 -4.23
CA TRP A 157 -2.11 11.81 -3.29
C TRP A 157 -1.09 12.95 -3.45
N GLN A 158 -0.28 12.92 -4.51
CA GLN A 158 0.84 13.85 -4.73
C GLN A 158 1.88 13.80 -3.60
N LEU A 159 2.05 12.62 -3.00
CA LEU A 159 3.02 12.38 -1.95
C LEU A 159 4.24 11.64 -2.49
N SER A 160 5.39 11.89 -1.88
CA SER A 160 6.64 11.20 -2.14
C SER A 160 7.35 10.90 -0.83
N ASN A 161 7.91 9.68 -0.71
CA ASN A 161 8.78 9.34 0.40
C ASN A 161 10.23 9.72 0.04
N HIS A 162 10.85 10.53 0.89
CA HIS A 162 12.24 11.01 0.71
C HIS A 162 13.25 10.31 1.64
N ARG A 163 12.80 9.37 2.49
CA ARG A 163 13.71 8.62 3.38
C ARG A 163 14.37 7.48 2.61
N SER A 164 15.67 7.31 2.84
CA SER A 164 16.42 6.14 2.35
C SER A 164 15.94 4.83 2.99
N THR A 165 15.49 4.89 4.25
CA THR A 165 14.86 3.79 4.97
C THR A 165 13.43 4.18 5.31
N PRO A 166 12.43 3.70 4.55
CA PRO A 166 11.02 3.97 4.81
C PRO A 166 10.58 3.45 6.19
N ASP A 167 9.70 4.22 6.84
CA ASP A 167 9.00 3.78 8.05
C ASP A 167 7.61 3.28 7.64
N MET A 168 7.46 1.96 7.66
CA MET A 168 6.27 1.25 7.14
C MET A 168 5.03 1.59 7.97
N GLU A 169 5.15 1.51 9.29
CA GLU A 169 4.05 1.73 10.22
C GLU A 169 3.63 3.20 10.25
N ALA A 170 4.59 4.13 10.24
CA ALA A 170 4.27 5.54 10.14
C ALA A 170 3.55 5.86 8.83
N THR A 171 3.98 5.27 7.71
CA THR A 171 3.33 5.45 6.40
C THR A 171 1.92 4.87 6.40
N ARG A 172 1.75 3.64 6.92
CA ARG A 172 0.46 2.97 7.08
C ARG A 172 -0.50 3.84 7.89
N ARG A 173 -0.09 4.27 9.08
CA ARG A 173 -0.88 5.13 9.96
C ARG A 173 -1.22 6.47 9.31
N PHE A 174 -0.25 7.08 8.63
CA PHE A 174 -0.46 8.34 7.93
C PHE A 174 -1.53 8.21 6.83
N LEU A 175 -1.42 7.18 5.97
CA LEU A 175 -2.39 6.91 4.91
C LEU A 175 -3.77 6.54 5.47
N ALA A 176 -3.83 5.78 6.57
CA ALA A 176 -5.08 5.46 7.24
C ALA A 176 -5.80 6.72 7.72
N VAL A 177 -5.12 7.54 8.53
CA VAL A 177 -5.73 8.69 9.21
C VAL A 177 -6.00 9.86 8.27
N ARG A 178 -5.06 10.15 7.36
CA ARG A 178 -5.11 11.37 6.54
C ARG A 178 -5.83 11.16 5.21
N TYR A 179 -5.86 9.93 4.72
CA TYR A 179 -6.34 9.61 3.37
C TYR A 179 -7.38 8.49 3.35
N HIS A 180 -7.80 8.02 4.53
CA HIS A 180 -8.82 6.97 4.69
C HIS A 180 -8.50 5.73 3.86
N HIS A 181 -7.20 5.46 3.68
CA HIS A 181 -6.72 4.56 2.65
C HIS A 181 -7.20 3.12 2.82
N PHE A 182 -7.63 2.72 4.02
CA PHE A 182 -8.13 1.38 4.30
C PHE A 182 -9.64 1.33 4.53
N GLU A 183 -10.31 2.47 4.45
CA GLU A 183 -11.73 2.61 4.73
C GLU A 183 -12.51 2.99 3.46
N ASP A 184 -11.94 3.83 2.60
CA ASP A 184 -12.59 4.27 1.37
C ASP A 184 -12.78 3.13 0.37
N ASP A 185 -14.01 3.02 -0.12
CA ASP A 185 -14.39 2.11 -1.18
C ASP A 185 -15.44 2.74 -2.10
N ILE A 186 -15.60 2.20 -3.30
CA ILE A 186 -16.62 2.61 -4.27
C ILE A 186 -17.55 1.44 -4.56
N ASP A 187 -18.62 1.67 -5.33
CA ASP A 187 -19.44 0.56 -5.79
C ASP A 187 -18.70 -0.21 -6.90
N HIS A 188 -18.70 -1.54 -6.83
CA HIS A 188 -18.01 -2.39 -7.79
C HIS A 188 -18.65 -3.79 -7.86
N PRO A 189 -18.53 -4.50 -8.99
CA PRO A 189 -18.86 -5.92 -9.04
C PRO A 189 -17.90 -6.71 -8.13
N SER A 190 -18.44 -7.63 -7.33
CA SER A 190 -17.59 -8.59 -6.62
C SER A 190 -17.24 -9.76 -7.54
N LEU A 191 -15.99 -10.20 -7.49
CA LEU A 191 -15.50 -11.37 -8.25
C LEU A 191 -15.57 -12.66 -7.43
N PHE A 192 -15.75 -12.54 -6.12
CA PHE A 192 -15.83 -13.66 -5.19
C PHE A 192 -17.24 -13.78 -4.64
N ASP A 193 -17.57 -14.95 -4.10
CA ASP A 193 -18.94 -15.29 -3.68
C ASP A 193 -19.26 -14.79 -2.26
N TRP A 194 -18.46 -13.89 -1.71
CA TRP A 194 -18.67 -13.26 -0.40
C TRP A 194 -19.35 -11.88 -0.53
N PRO A 195 -20.09 -11.43 0.50
CA PRO A 195 -20.62 -10.08 0.50
C PRO A 195 -19.49 -9.04 0.61
N PRO A 196 -19.62 -7.85 0.01
CA PRO A 196 -18.59 -6.82 0.11
C PRO A 196 -18.44 -6.35 1.56
N VAL A 197 -17.19 -6.16 2.00
CA VAL A 197 -16.91 -5.51 3.29
C VAL A 197 -17.37 -4.05 3.21
N LEU A 198 -18.13 -3.58 4.20
CA LEU A 198 -18.65 -2.22 4.22
C LEU A 198 -17.59 -1.22 4.70
N GLY A 199 -16.84 -0.65 3.75
CA GLY A 199 -16.03 0.55 3.96
C GLY A 199 -16.84 1.85 3.94
N ARG A 200 -16.15 2.98 4.08
CA ARG A 200 -16.70 4.31 3.84
C ARG A 200 -16.95 4.48 2.34
N ARG A 201 -18.23 4.45 1.95
CA ARG A 201 -18.63 4.49 0.55
C ARG A 201 -18.46 5.90 -0.04
N ILE A 202 -17.62 5.98 -1.06
CA ILE A 202 -17.41 7.18 -1.86
C ILE A 202 -18.30 7.09 -3.10
N LEU A 203 -19.16 8.09 -3.26
CA LEU A 203 -20.05 8.19 -4.41
C LEU A 203 -19.32 8.80 -5.61
N GLU A 204 -19.78 8.45 -6.80
CA GLU A 204 -19.34 9.10 -8.03
C GLU A 204 -19.60 10.61 -7.94
N PRO A 205 -18.58 11.45 -8.21
CA PRO A 205 -18.80 12.88 -8.24
C PRO A 205 -19.75 13.25 -9.40
N PRO A 206 -20.63 14.24 -9.23
CA PRO A 206 -21.52 14.68 -10.30
C PRO A 206 -20.71 15.10 -11.54
N ALA A 207 -21.22 14.77 -12.73
CA ALA A 207 -20.64 15.23 -13.99
C ALA A 207 -20.60 16.77 -14.00
N ALA A 208 -19.44 17.33 -14.35
CA ALA A 208 -19.21 18.77 -14.45
C ALA A 208 -19.92 19.39 -15.65
#